data_AF-A0A175R734-F1
#
_entry.id   AF-A0A175R734-F1
#
_cell.length_a   1.000
_cell.length_b   1.000
_cell.length_c   1.000
_cell.angle_alpha   90.00
_cell.angle_beta   90.00
_cell.angle_gamma   90.00
#
_symmetry.space_group_name_H-M   'P 1'
#
loop_
_entity.id
_entity.type
_entity.pdbx_description
1 polymer ?
#
loop_
_entity_poly.entity_id
_entity_poly.type
_entity_poly.pdbx_seq_one_letter_code
_entity_poly.pdbx_strand_id
1 'polypeptide(L)'
;MACLSSIFTVRHVLTHELPAAAALDFKRLPDFFDATQAFIEATDWCVIETIHGSIPRTQLAMNMSAAENLRGEEELMEKAVESVSALPRINVSEVLAMQESWEEFARSHADLVARQVEGGSMHPLIWASEMAALTRDRTVQLSNIAKEWMEQHYPEDAS
;
A
#
# COMPACT_ATOMS: atom_id res chain seq x y z
N MET A 1 -24.41 13.61 13.54
CA MET A 1 -23.79 14.50 14.56
C MET A 1 -24.68 14.77 15.78
N ALA A 2 -26.00 15.01 15.64
CA ALA A 2 -26.88 15.31 16.78
C ALA A 2 -26.96 14.21 17.86
N CYS A 3 -26.81 12.93 17.48
CA CYS A 3 -26.90 11.81 18.42
C CYS A 3 -25.67 11.67 19.33
N LEU A 4 -24.45 11.91 18.82
CA LEU A 4 -23.22 11.79 19.62
C LEU A 4 -23.14 12.82 20.74
N SER A 5 -23.49 14.08 20.45
CA SER A 5 -23.61 15.12 21.47
C SER A 5 -24.68 14.76 22.52
N SER A 6 -25.81 14.20 22.06
CA SER A 6 -26.87 13.72 22.96
C SER A 6 -26.38 12.62 23.90
N ILE A 7 -25.49 11.72 23.47
CA ILE A 7 -24.91 10.67 24.33
C ILE A 7 -24.10 11.30 25.46
N PHE A 8 -23.25 12.29 25.17
CA PHE A 8 -22.46 12.97 26.21
C PHE A 8 -23.35 13.69 27.21
N THR A 9 -24.41 14.34 26.74
CA THR A 9 -25.40 15.00 27.61
C THR A 9 -26.15 14.00 28.48
N VAL A 10 -26.68 12.92 27.91
CA VAL A 10 -27.40 11.89 28.68
C VAL A 10 -26.47 11.22 29.69
N ARG A 11 -25.22 10.91 29.30
CA ARG A 11 -24.20 10.38 30.22
C ARG A 11 -23.97 11.35 31.38
N HIS A 12 -23.82 12.65 31.10
CA HIS A 12 -23.60 13.66 32.13
C HIS A 12 -24.74 13.66 33.15
N VAL A 13 -26.00 13.72 32.69
CA VAL A 13 -27.19 13.70 33.54
C VAL A 13 -27.27 12.42 34.37
N LEU A 14 -27.15 11.25 33.73
CA LEU A 14 -27.25 9.96 34.43
C LEU A 14 -26.14 9.75 35.47
N THR A 15 -24.92 10.24 35.18
CA THR A 15 -23.74 9.98 36.02
C THR A 15 -23.59 11.01 37.14
N HIS A 16 -24.01 12.26 36.91
CA HIS A 16 -23.67 13.38 37.79
C HIS A 16 -24.88 14.12 38.37
N GLU A 17 -26.09 14.00 37.77
CA GLU A 17 -27.24 14.82 38.17
C GLU A 17 -28.36 14.05 38.89
N LEU A 18 -28.30 12.71 38.96
CA LEU A 18 -29.27 11.85 39.67
C LEU A 18 -30.74 12.25 39.36
N PRO A 19 -31.16 12.16 38.08
CA PRO A 19 -32.42 12.73 37.64
C PRO A 19 -33.62 12.04 38.29
N ALA A 20 -34.58 12.84 38.77
CA ALA A 20 -35.83 12.34 39.34
C ALA A 20 -36.79 11.75 38.30
N ALA A 21 -36.59 12.05 37.01
CA ALA A 21 -37.34 11.52 35.88
C ALA A 21 -36.43 10.72 34.94
N ALA A 22 -37.00 9.92 34.04
CA ALA A 22 -36.23 9.15 33.07
C ALA A 22 -35.44 10.08 32.14
N ALA A 23 -34.11 10.12 32.31
CA ALA A 23 -33.20 10.92 31.47
C ALA A 23 -32.84 10.24 30.13
N LEU A 24 -33.35 9.04 29.89
CA LEU A 24 -33.12 8.26 28.67
C LEU A 24 -34.43 7.60 28.21
N ASP A 25 -34.76 7.81 26.94
CA ASP A 25 -35.72 6.96 26.23
C ASP A 25 -35.00 5.74 25.67
N PHE A 26 -35.31 4.56 26.20
CA PHE A 26 -34.71 3.29 25.77
C PHE A 26 -34.93 2.98 24.28
N LYS A 27 -35.93 3.59 23.63
CA LYS A 27 -36.12 3.44 22.18
C LYS A 27 -34.98 4.05 21.36
N ARG A 28 -34.23 5.00 21.94
CA ARG A 28 -33.08 5.66 21.31
C ARG A 28 -31.76 4.93 21.54
N LEU A 29 -31.76 3.85 22.31
CA LEU A 29 -30.55 3.10 22.62
C LEU A 29 -29.84 2.55 21.37
N PRO A 30 -30.55 2.04 20.33
CA PRO A 30 -29.91 1.65 19.06
C PRO A 30 -29.15 2.81 18.40
N ASP A 31 -29.77 3.99 18.29
CA ASP A 31 -29.12 5.18 17.71
C ASP A 31 -27.85 5.58 18.48
N PHE A 32 -27.81 5.32 19.79
CA PHE A 32 -26.64 5.58 20.62
C PHE A 32 -25.51 4.59 20.39
N PHE A 33 -25.84 3.31 20.17
CA PHE A 33 -24.85 2.31 19.78
C PHE A 33 -24.26 2.63 18.41
N ASP A 34 -25.09 2.91 17.41
CA ASP A 34 -24.64 3.24 16.05
C ASP A 34 -23.74 4.49 16.04
N ALA A 35 -24.12 5.54 16.79
CA ALA A 35 -23.32 6.75 16.88
C ALA A 35 -22.00 6.54 17.64
N THR A 36 -21.97 5.67 18.66
CA THR A 36 -20.75 5.31 19.38
C THR A 36 -19.82 4.50 18.48
N GLN A 37 -20.36 3.53 17.75
CA GLN A 37 -19.60 2.74 16.79
C GLN A 37 -18.97 3.63 15.72
N ALA A 38 -19.76 4.51 15.09
CA ALA A 38 -19.25 5.45 14.09
C ALA A 38 -18.16 6.38 14.65
N PHE A 39 -18.27 6.79 15.92
CA PHE A 39 -17.24 7.60 16.57
C PHE A 39 -15.95 6.82 16.82
N ILE A 40 -16.04 5.57 17.27
CA ILE A 40 -14.89 4.68 17.48
C ILE A 40 -14.19 4.44 16.13
N GLU A 41 -14.93 4.06 15.09
CA GLU A 41 -14.39 3.84 13.75
C GLU A 41 -13.70 5.10 13.22
N ALA A 42 -14.32 6.27 13.35
CA ALA A 42 -13.71 7.54 12.93
C ALA A 42 -12.43 7.86 13.71
N THR A 43 -12.42 7.60 15.02
CA THR A 43 -11.24 7.82 15.88
C THR A 43 -10.10 6.89 15.49
N ASP A 44 -10.40 5.62 15.22
CA ASP A 44 -9.42 4.63 14.77
C ASP A 44 -8.74 5.10 13.47
N TRP A 45 -9.51 5.61 12.52
CA TRP A 45 -8.97 6.19 11.29
C TRP A 45 -8.10 7.41 11.53
N CYS A 46 -8.47 8.31 12.45
CA CYS A 46 -7.61 9.44 12.82
C CYS A 46 -6.28 8.98 13.42
N VAL A 47 -6.29 7.93 14.24
CA VAL A 47 -5.08 7.35 14.84
C VAL A 47 -4.21 6.72 13.75
N ILE A 48 -4.79 5.89 12.88
CA ILE A 48 -4.09 5.26 11.76
C ILE A 48 -3.42 6.33 10.87
N GLU A 49 -4.17 7.37 10.50
CA GLU A 49 -3.65 8.46 9.67
C GLU A 49 -2.52 9.23 10.36
N THR A 50 -2.60 9.42 11.66
CA THR A 50 -1.55 10.09 12.44
C THR A 50 -0.26 9.27 12.50
N ILE A 51 -0.37 7.94 12.62
CA ILE A 51 0.79 7.05 12.77
C ILE A 51 1.42 6.72 11.42
N HIS A 52 0.60 6.46 10.40
CA HIS A 52 1.02 5.88 9.12
C HIS A 52 0.86 6.82 7.93
N GLY A 53 0.29 8.01 8.12
CA GLY A 53 -0.11 8.90 7.03
C GLY A 53 -1.41 8.44 6.36
N SER A 54 -1.77 9.08 5.25
CA SER A 54 -3.00 8.76 4.52
C SER A 54 -2.95 7.35 3.93
N ILE A 55 -3.72 6.41 4.50
CA ILE A 55 -3.91 5.06 3.95
C ILE A 55 -5.20 5.04 3.11
N PRO A 56 -5.20 4.41 1.92
CA PRO A 56 -6.39 4.25 1.11
C PRO A 56 -7.51 3.50 1.86
N ARG A 57 -8.71 4.08 1.86
CA ARG A 57 -9.87 3.57 2.64
C ARG A 57 -10.89 2.76 1.83
N THR A 58 -10.82 2.84 0.51
CA THR A 58 -11.73 2.11 -0.38
C THR A 58 -10.92 1.18 -1.26
N GLN A 59 -11.53 0.09 -1.75
CA GLN A 59 -10.84 -0.81 -2.66
C GLN A 59 -10.32 -0.09 -3.91
N LEU A 60 -11.07 0.91 -4.41
CA LEU A 60 -10.61 1.75 -5.51
C LEU A 60 -9.34 2.51 -5.14
N ALA A 61 -9.32 3.18 -3.99
CA ALA A 61 -8.14 3.91 -3.53
C ALA A 61 -6.94 2.97 -3.28
N MET A 62 -7.20 1.75 -2.78
CA MET A 62 -6.16 0.75 -2.56
C MET A 62 -5.56 0.28 -3.89
N ASN A 63 -6.41 0.00 -4.89
CA ASN A 63 -5.97 -0.37 -6.23
C ASN A 63 -5.14 0.76 -6.88
N MET A 64 -5.57 2.02 -6.73
CA MET A 64 -4.83 3.19 -7.24
C MET A 64 -3.46 3.33 -6.56
N SER A 65 -3.42 3.23 -5.23
CA SER A 65 -2.18 3.31 -4.46
C SER A 65 -1.19 2.20 -4.81
N ALA A 66 -1.67 0.97 -5.03
CA ALA A 66 -0.81 -0.14 -5.47
C ALA A 66 -0.26 0.07 -6.88
N ALA A 67 -1.08 0.61 -7.79
CA ALA A 67 -0.64 0.96 -9.14
C ALA A 67 0.38 2.12 -9.14
N GLU A 68 0.21 3.11 -8.27
CA GLU A 68 1.18 4.19 -8.05
C GLU A 68 2.52 3.66 -7.52
N ASN A 69 2.46 2.77 -6.53
CA ASN A 69 3.65 2.13 -5.98
C ASN A 69 4.40 1.32 -7.05
N LEU A 70 3.69 0.51 -7.84
CA LEU A 70 4.29 -0.23 -8.95
C LEU A 70 5.01 0.70 -9.93
N ARG A 71 4.39 1.80 -10.35
CA ARG A 71 5.04 2.77 -11.25
C ARG A 71 6.32 3.33 -10.65
N GLY A 72 6.33 3.67 -9.36
CA GLY A 72 7.52 4.15 -8.69
C GLY A 72 8.66 3.12 -8.68
N GLU A 73 8.35 1.84 -8.45
CA GLU A 73 9.34 0.76 -8.51
C GLU A 73 9.82 0.53 -9.95
N GLU A 74 8.94 0.61 -10.96
CA GLU A 74 9.30 0.49 -12.38
C GLU A 74 10.27 1.60 -12.81
N GLU A 75 10.05 2.84 -12.39
CA GLU A 75 10.97 3.97 -12.65
C GLU A 75 12.35 3.76 -12.01
N LEU A 76 12.42 3.12 -10.83
CA LEU A 76 13.70 2.78 -10.19
C LEU A 76 14.41 1.65 -10.93
N MET A 77 13.66 0.64 -11.36
CA MET A 77 14.20 -0.48 -12.14
C MET A 77 14.74 -0.01 -13.49
N GLU A 78 14.03 0.89 -14.18
CA GLU A 78 14.47 1.45 -15.47
C GLU A 78 15.85 2.11 -15.34
N LYS A 79 16.05 2.92 -14.29
CA LYS A 79 17.37 3.53 -13.98
C LYS A 79 18.46 2.48 -13.72
N ALA A 80 18.10 1.36 -13.08
CA ALA A 80 19.04 0.26 -12.85
C ALA A 80 19.39 -0.46 -14.16
N VAL A 81 18.43 -0.66 -15.07
CA VAL A 81 18.66 -1.19 -16.42
C VAL A 81 19.56 -0.26 -17.23
N GLU A 82 19.32 1.04 -17.18
CA GLU A 82 20.17 2.06 -17.81
C GLU A 82 21.61 2.00 -17.27
N SER A 83 21.75 1.87 -15.94
CA SER A 83 23.05 1.77 -15.28
C SER A 83 23.83 0.54 -15.75
N VAL A 84 23.17 -0.62 -15.85
CA VAL A 84 23.78 -1.85 -16.40
C VAL A 84 24.13 -1.69 -17.88
N SER A 85 23.24 -1.06 -18.66
CA SER A 85 23.44 -0.85 -20.09
C SER A 85 24.59 0.12 -20.41
N ALA A 86 24.89 1.04 -19.49
CA ALA A 86 25.99 1.99 -19.61
C ALA A 86 27.37 1.39 -19.26
N LEU A 87 27.43 0.15 -18.75
CA LEU A 87 28.68 -0.46 -18.33
C LEU A 87 29.61 -0.73 -19.53
N PRO A 88 30.92 -0.50 -19.36
CA PRO A 88 31.88 -0.77 -20.43
C PRO A 88 31.85 -2.25 -20.83
N ARG A 89 31.85 -2.51 -22.15
CA ARG A 89 31.89 -3.85 -22.77
C ARG A 89 30.63 -4.71 -22.57
N ILE A 90 29.55 -4.16 -22.00
CA ILE A 90 28.25 -4.82 -22.01
C ILE A 90 27.57 -4.67 -23.37
N ASN A 91 26.91 -5.74 -23.82
CA ASN A 91 26.04 -5.69 -24.98
C ASN A 91 24.63 -5.26 -24.56
N VAL A 92 24.25 -4.04 -24.92
CA VAL A 92 22.94 -3.45 -24.58
C VAL A 92 21.78 -4.32 -25.08
N SER A 93 21.89 -4.95 -26.27
CA SER A 93 20.80 -5.77 -26.78
C SER A 93 20.54 -7.01 -25.93
N GLU A 94 21.58 -7.57 -25.32
CA GLU A 94 21.46 -8.73 -24.42
C GLU A 94 20.83 -8.32 -23.08
N VAL A 95 21.16 -7.13 -22.56
CA VAL A 95 20.52 -6.58 -21.36
C VAL A 95 19.02 -6.37 -21.60
N LEU A 96 18.65 -5.79 -22.74
CA LEU A 96 17.25 -5.56 -23.09
C LEU A 96 16.48 -6.87 -23.28
N ALA A 97 17.07 -7.87 -23.97
CA ALA A 97 16.43 -9.18 -24.15
C ALA A 97 16.27 -9.93 -22.82
N MET A 98 17.26 -9.85 -21.92
CA MET A 98 17.16 -10.40 -20.56
C MET A 98 16.03 -9.71 -19.79
N GLN A 99 15.91 -8.39 -19.91
CA GLN A 99 14.89 -7.63 -19.20
C GLN A 99 13.48 -7.93 -19.72
N GLU A 100 13.29 -8.02 -21.04
CA GLU A 100 12.02 -8.43 -21.66
C GLU A 100 11.57 -9.82 -21.17
N SER A 101 12.50 -10.78 -21.13
CA SER A 101 12.22 -12.13 -20.62
C SER A 101 11.83 -12.12 -19.13
N TRP A 102 12.46 -11.24 -18.35
CA TRP A 102 12.11 -11.08 -16.94
C TRP A 102 10.72 -10.45 -16.76
N GLU A 103 10.35 -9.47 -17.59
CA GLU A 103 9.02 -8.86 -17.53
C GLU A 103 7.90 -9.86 -17.85
N GLU A 104 8.11 -10.74 -18.83
CA GLU A 104 7.14 -11.82 -19.14
C GLU A 104 6.97 -12.77 -17.96
N PHE A 105 8.08 -13.16 -17.31
CA PHE A 105 8.05 -13.93 -16.08
C PHE A 105 7.28 -13.20 -14.97
N ALA A 106 7.60 -11.93 -14.73
CA ALA A 106 7.02 -11.15 -13.63
C ALA A 106 5.50 -11.01 -13.81
N ARG A 107 5.05 -10.69 -15.02
CA ARG A 107 3.62 -10.63 -15.35
C ARG A 107 2.92 -11.97 -15.12
N SER A 108 3.51 -13.06 -15.61
CA SER A 108 2.95 -14.41 -15.44
C SER A 108 2.89 -14.82 -13.97
N HIS A 109 3.89 -14.44 -13.18
CA HIS A 109 3.93 -14.72 -11.75
C HIS A 109 2.86 -13.91 -11.00
N ALA A 110 2.77 -12.60 -11.26
CA ALA A 110 1.77 -11.74 -10.66
C ALA A 110 0.33 -12.18 -11.02
N ASP A 111 0.10 -12.61 -12.26
CA ASP A 111 -1.17 -13.20 -12.68
C ASP A 111 -1.50 -14.47 -11.87
N LEU A 112 -0.53 -15.36 -11.68
CA LEU A 112 -0.72 -16.58 -10.90
C LEU A 112 -1.08 -16.26 -9.44
N VAL A 113 -0.42 -15.28 -8.83
CA VAL A 113 -0.70 -14.86 -7.45
C VAL A 113 -2.09 -14.21 -7.35
N ALA A 114 -2.44 -13.34 -8.29
CA ALA A 114 -3.71 -12.62 -8.30
C ALA A 114 -4.94 -13.53 -8.57
N ARG A 115 -4.75 -14.71 -9.17
CA ARG A 115 -5.83 -15.70 -9.39
C ARG A 115 -6.54 -16.14 -8.11
N GLN A 116 -5.92 -16.00 -6.94
CA GLN A 116 -6.59 -16.30 -5.65
C GLN A 116 -7.84 -15.44 -5.42
N VAL A 117 -7.93 -14.29 -6.08
CA VAL A 117 -9.04 -13.33 -6.00
C VAL A 117 -9.62 -13.01 -7.39
N GLU A 118 -9.58 -13.99 -8.30
CA GLU A 118 -10.04 -13.85 -9.69
C GLU A 118 -11.48 -13.33 -9.77
N GLY A 119 -11.70 -12.32 -10.64
CA GLY A 119 -13.00 -11.65 -10.79
C GLY A 119 -13.40 -10.72 -9.63
N GLY A 120 -12.61 -10.67 -8.56
CA GLY A 120 -12.83 -9.81 -7.40
C GLY A 120 -12.23 -8.41 -7.55
N SER A 121 -12.77 -7.46 -6.78
CA SER A 121 -12.28 -6.07 -6.76
C SER A 121 -10.85 -5.90 -6.20
N MET A 122 -10.33 -6.93 -5.51
CA MET A 122 -8.96 -7.00 -5.00
C MET A 122 -7.94 -7.49 -6.04
N HIS A 123 -8.37 -8.05 -7.18
CA HIS A 123 -7.45 -8.58 -8.19
C HIS A 123 -6.38 -7.55 -8.63
N PRO A 124 -6.73 -6.29 -8.97
CA PRO A 124 -5.73 -5.30 -9.38
C PRO A 124 -4.73 -4.95 -8.27
N LEU A 125 -5.19 -4.91 -7.02
CA LEU A 125 -4.33 -4.66 -5.86
C LEU A 125 -3.29 -5.76 -5.69
N ILE A 126 -3.72 -7.03 -5.69
CA ILE A 126 -2.80 -8.16 -5.50
C ILE A 126 -1.80 -8.25 -6.65
N TRP A 127 -2.28 -8.11 -7.89
CA TRP A 127 -1.42 -8.12 -9.06
C TRP A 127 -0.35 -7.02 -9.02
N ALA A 128 -0.76 -5.77 -8.77
CA ALA A 128 0.17 -4.64 -8.75
C ALA A 128 1.16 -4.72 -7.58
N SER A 129 0.72 -5.25 -6.43
CA SER A 129 1.58 -5.44 -5.26
C SER A 129 2.65 -6.50 -5.51
N GLU A 130 2.28 -7.62 -6.14
CA GLU A 130 3.24 -8.68 -6.49
C GLU A 130 4.24 -8.19 -7.55
N MET A 131 3.76 -7.51 -8.60
CA MET A 131 4.63 -6.88 -9.58
C MET A 131 5.62 -5.92 -8.91
N ALA A 132 5.15 -5.07 -8.00
CA ALA A 132 6.02 -4.10 -7.32
C ALA A 132 7.11 -4.79 -6.47
N ALA A 133 6.78 -5.91 -5.82
CA ALA A 133 7.75 -6.69 -5.07
C ALA A 133 8.82 -7.30 -5.98
N LEU A 134 8.42 -7.92 -7.09
CA LEU A 134 9.34 -8.50 -8.08
C LEU A 134 10.22 -7.42 -8.70
N THR A 135 9.66 -6.27 -9.05
CA THR A 135 10.40 -5.12 -9.61
C THR A 135 11.45 -4.60 -8.63
N ARG A 136 11.14 -4.54 -7.34
CA ARG A 136 12.11 -4.13 -6.31
C ARG A 136 13.26 -5.12 -6.21
N ASP A 137 12.97 -6.42 -6.16
CA ASP A 137 13.99 -7.47 -6.11
C ASP A 137 14.88 -7.43 -7.36
N ARG A 138 14.27 -7.21 -8.53
CA ARG A 138 15.00 -7.07 -9.79
C ARG A 138 15.91 -5.85 -9.82
N THR A 139 15.45 -4.72 -9.27
CA THR A 139 16.26 -3.50 -9.13
C THR A 139 17.51 -3.76 -8.30
N VAL A 140 17.39 -4.51 -7.20
CA VAL A 140 18.54 -4.92 -6.37
C VAL A 140 19.49 -5.83 -7.16
N GLN A 141 18.96 -6.82 -7.89
CA GLN A 141 19.77 -7.71 -8.73
C GLN A 141 20.56 -6.94 -9.78
N LEU A 142 19.93 -6.02 -10.51
CA LEU A 142 20.56 -5.18 -11.54
C LEU A 142 21.64 -4.28 -10.94
N SER A 143 21.35 -3.67 -9.78
CA SER A 143 22.32 -2.84 -9.07
C SER A 143 23.56 -3.65 -8.64
N ASN A 144 23.36 -4.88 -8.17
CA ASN A 144 24.46 -5.78 -7.82
C ASN A 144 25.27 -6.19 -9.05
N ILE A 145 24.62 -6.50 -10.18
CA ILE A 145 25.31 -6.78 -11.44
C ILE A 145 26.23 -5.61 -11.82
N ALA A 146 25.72 -4.38 -11.75
CA ALA A 146 26.51 -3.20 -12.09
C ALA A 146 27.71 -3.00 -11.17
N LYS A 147 27.50 -3.18 -9.85
CA LYS A 147 28.56 -3.08 -8.85
C LYS A 147 29.63 -4.15 -9.07
N GLU A 148 29.24 -5.41 -9.17
CA GLU A 148 30.17 -6.54 -9.36
C GLU A 148 30.95 -6.41 -10.68
N TRP A 149 30.31 -5.91 -11.74
CA TRP A 149 30.98 -5.65 -13.01
C TRP A 149 32.11 -4.62 -12.87
N MET A 150 31.84 -3.51 -12.18
CA MET A 150 32.82 -2.46 -11.92
C MET A 150 33.96 -2.97 -11.04
N GLU A 151 33.66 -3.70 -9.97
CA GLU A 151 34.69 -4.28 -9.08
C GLU A 151 35.61 -5.26 -9.82
N GLN A 152 35.08 -6.08 -10.72
CA GLN A 152 35.86 -7.08 -11.47
C GLN A 152 36.71 -6.46 -12.59
N HIS A 153 36.22 -5.41 -13.25
CA HIS A 153 36.85 -4.88 -14.47
C HIS A 153 37.57 -3.54 -14.25
N TYR A 154 37.23 -2.80 -13.19
CA TYR A 154 37.74 -1.47 -12.86
C TYR A 154 37.87 -1.27 -11.33
N PRO A 155 38.70 -2.08 -10.64
CA PRO A 155 38.78 -2.07 -9.17
C PRO A 155 39.29 -0.75 -8.57
N GLU A 156 39.99 0.09 -9.34
CA GLU A 156 40.47 1.41 -8.88
C GLU A 156 39.37 2.49 -8.90
N ASP A 157 38.27 2.26 -9.65
CA ASP A 157 37.15 3.21 -9.82
C ASP A 157 35.92 2.81 -8.99
N ALA A 158 35.99 1.72 -8.23
CA ALA A 158 34.87 1.15 -7.46
C ALA A 158 34.76 1.68 -6.02
N SER A 159 35.65 2.59 -5.59
CA SER A 159 35.73 3.16 -4.23
C SER A 159 34.96 4.46 -4.04
#